data_AF-A0A962HIZ9-F1
#
_entry.id   AF-A0A962HIZ9-F1
#
_cell.length_a   1.000
_cell.length_b   1.000
_cell.length_c   1.000
_cell.angle_alpha   90.00
_cell.angle_beta   90.00
_cell.angle_gamma   90.00
#
_symmetry.space_group_name_H-M   'P 1'
#
loop_
_entity.id
_entity.type
_entity.pdbx_description
1 polymer ?
#
loop_
_entity_poly.entity_id
_entity_poly.type
_entity_poly.pdbx_seq_one_letter_code
_entity_poly.pdbx_strand_id
1 'polypeptide(L)' 'MSYRVIMKDGRTFRADKVENTAGFVIMFCWDGEKRYPAAEVAEICSTTLEDGLAFTALLVVVFIVTFILALIFLPGR' A
#
# COMPACT_ATOMS: atom_id res chain seq x y z
N MET A 1 7.90 -2.99 -4.05
CA MET A 1 7.21 -2.28 -2.94
C MET A 1 7.15 -0.83 -3.34
N SER A 2 6.07 -0.11 -3.05
CA SER A 2 6.04 1.35 -3.29
C SER A 2 5.74 2.07 -1.98
N TYR A 3 6.40 3.20 -1.79
CA TYR A 3 6.27 4.07 -0.64
C TYR A 3 5.71 5.40 -1.11
N ARG A 4 4.78 5.94 -0.33
CA ARG A 4 4.30 7.31 -0.46
C ARG A 4 5.01 8.14 0.61
N VAL A 5 5.78 9.14 0.18
CA VAL A 5 6.51 10.04 1.06
C VAL A 5 5.82 11.40 1.03
N ILE A 6 5.36 11.88 2.17
CA ILE A 6 4.71 13.18 2.33
C ILE A 6 5.72 14.12 2.97
N MET A 7 5.98 15.24 2.32
CA MET A 7 6.85 16.30 2.80
C MET A 7 6.04 17.32 3.61
N LYS A 8 6.72 18.03 4.53
CA LYS A 8 6.10 19.08 5.35
C LYS A 8 5.55 20.26 4.56
N ASP A 9 6.08 20.50 3.38
CA ASP A 9 5.58 21.53 2.45
C ASP A 9 4.33 21.10 1.68
N GLY A 10 3.80 19.89 1.94
CA GLY A 10 2.62 19.34 1.28
C GLY A 10 2.90 18.59 -0.02
N ARG A 11 4.16 18.53 -0.49
CA ARG A 11 4.51 17.71 -1.66
C ARG A 11 4.45 16.23 -1.31
N THR A 12 3.91 15.45 -2.24
CA THR A 12 3.83 13.99 -2.10
C THR A 12 4.66 13.33 -3.20
N PHE A 13 5.53 12.39 -2.82
CA PHE A 13 6.38 11.62 -3.72
C PHE A 13 6.02 10.14 -3.66
N ARG A 14 6.20 9.45 -4.79
CA ARG A 14 6.05 8.00 -4.88
C ARG A 14 7.41 7.41 -5.21
N ALA A 15 7.93 6.58 -4.31
CA ALA A 15 9.24 5.96 -4.42
C ALA A 15 9.11 4.43 -4.37
N ASP A 16 9.94 3.70 -5.09
CA ASP A 16 9.99 2.23 -5.01
C ASP A 16 10.79 1.77 -3.78
N LYS A 17 11.75 2.58 -3.35
CA LYS A 17 12.55 2.32 -2.15
C LYS A 17 12.81 3.62 -1.41
N VAL A 18 12.78 3.55 -0.08
CA VAL A 18 13.16 4.66 0.79
C VAL A 18 14.21 4.15 1.76
N GLU A 19 15.29 4.89 1.92
CA GLU A 19 16.43 4.55 2.77
C GLU A 19 16.72 5.73 3.70
N ASN A 20 16.72 5.46 5.01
CA ASN A 20 16.95 6.48 6.02
C ASN A 20 18.42 6.43 6.44
N THR A 21 19.15 7.48 6.10
CA THR A 21 20.54 7.70 6.50
C THR A 21 20.57 8.84 7.51
N ALA A 22 21.54 8.88 8.44
CA ALA A 22 21.62 9.92 9.46
C ALA A 22 21.49 11.34 8.84
N GLY A 23 20.36 12.00 9.12
CA GLY A 23 20.03 13.35 8.65
C GLY A 23 19.33 13.44 7.29
N PHE A 24 19.26 12.36 6.50
CA PHE A 24 18.72 12.38 5.15
C PHE A 24 17.86 11.16 4.82
N VAL A 25 16.80 11.39 4.07
CA VAL A 25 15.98 10.36 3.46
C VAL A 25 16.33 10.30 1.98
N ILE A 26 16.79 9.13 1.54
CA ILE A 26 17.08 8.83 0.14
C ILE A 26 15.87 8.08 -0.41
N MET A 27 15.28 8.60 -1.47
CA MET A 27 14.11 8.03 -2.14
C MET A 27 14.50 7.66 -3.57
N PHE A 28 14.29 6.40 -3.92
CA PHE A 28 14.50 5.88 -5.26
C PHE A 28 13.18 5.92 -6.01
N CYS A 29 13.03 6.93 -6.88
CA CYS A 29 11.87 7.11 -7.73
C CYS A 29 12.17 6.61 -9.16
N TRP A 30 11.15 6.41 -9.98
CA TRP A 30 11.34 6.12 -11.41
C TRP A 30 12.10 7.22 -12.16
N ASP A 31 11.94 8.46 -11.71
CA ASP A 31 12.63 9.66 -12.23
C ASP A 31 14.06 9.81 -11.67
N GLY A 32 14.57 8.78 -10.98
CA GLY A 32 15.90 8.75 -10.38
C GLY A 32 15.92 8.87 -8.86
N GLU A 33 17.12 8.91 -8.31
CA GLU A 33 17.37 9.05 -6.88
C GLU A 33 17.21 10.51 -6.45
N LYS A 34 16.42 10.75 -5.41
CA LYS A 34 16.29 12.06 -4.78
C LYS A 34 16.64 11.94 -3.31
N ARG A 35 17.36 12.95 -2.81
CA ARG A 35 17.80 13.01 -1.42
C ARG A 35 17.22 14.25 -0.77
N TYR A 36 16.53 14.05 0.34
CA TYR A 36 15.92 15.13 1.11
C TYR A 36 16.36 15.08 2.57
N PRO A 37 16.43 16.23 3.27
CA PRO A 37 16.67 16.25 4.70
C PRO A 37 15.56 15.50 5.44
N ALA A 38 15.91 14.67 6.42
CA ALA A 38 14.91 13.93 7.20
C ALA A 38 13.94 14.87 7.93
N ALA A 39 14.39 16.09 8.26
CA ALA A 39 13.56 17.11 8.90
C ALA A 39 12.43 17.66 8.00
N GLU A 40 12.55 17.52 6.67
CA GLU A 40 11.53 17.96 5.71
C GLU A 40 10.47 16.89 5.43
N VAL A 41 10.76 15.63 5.77
CA VAL A 41 9.80 14.53 5.62
C VAL A 41 8.81 14.57 6.78
N ALA A 42 7.52 14.58 6.45
CA ALA A 42 6.44 14.52 7.43
C ALA A 42 6.06 13.06 7.72
N GLU A 43 5.86 12.27 6.67
CA GLU A 43 5.34 10.90 6.80
C GLU A 43 5.81 10.00 5.65
N ILE A 44 5.98 8.70 5.95
CA ILE A 44 6.33 7.67 4.96
C ILE A 44 5.32 6.53 5.11
N CYS A 45 4.44 6.35 4.14
CA CYS A 45 3.44 5.28 4.13
C CYS A 45 3.88 4.18 3.14
N SER A 46 3.90 2.92 3.57
CA SER A 46 4.11 1.78 2.66
C SER A 46 2.77 1.39 2.02
N THR A 47 2.69 1.41 0.69
CA THR A 47 1.42 1.15 -0.03
C THR A 47 1.08 -0.34 -0.12
N THR A 48 1.93 -1.23 0.42
CA THR A 48 1.84 -2.67 0.16
C THR A 48 0.79 -3.42 0.99
N LEU A 49 0.32 -2.85 2.11
CA LEU A 49 -0.50 -3.60 3.08
C LEU A 49 -2.01 -3.37 2.93
N GLU A 50 -2.45 -2.22 2.43
CA GLU A 50 -3.88 -1.90 2.36
C GLU A 50 -4.58 -2.61 1.19
N ASP A 51 -3.93 -2.67 0.02
CA ASP A 51 -4.51 -3.26 -1.18
C ASP A 51 -4.66 -4.79 -1.07
N GLY A 52 -3.69 -5.46 -0.45
CA GLY A 52 -3.73 -6.92 -0.28
C GLY A 52 -4.83 -7.38 0.67
N LEU A 53 -5.08 -6.62 1.74
CA LEU A 53 -6.11 -6.95 2.73
C LEU A 53 -7.52 -6.71 2.18
N ALA A 54 -7.72 -5.60 1.46
CA ALA A 54 -9.00 -5.32 0.79
C ALA A 54 -9.33 -6.36 -0.28
N PHE A 55 -8.35 -6.76 -1.10
CA PHE A 55 -8.54 -7.79 -2.12
C PHE A 55 -8.86 -9.16 -1.51
N THR A 56 -8.15 -9.54 -0.44
CA THR A 56 -8.40 -10.79 0.29
C THR A 56 -9.78 -10.80 0.94
N ALA A 57 -10.19 -9.70 1.57
CA ALA A 57 -11.52 -9.56 2.17
C ALA A 57 -12.62 -9.70 1.11
N LEU A 58 -12.47 -9.06 -0.06
CA LEU A 58 -13.42 -9.16 -1.15
C LEU A 58 -13.55 -10.61 -1.67
N LEU A 59 -12.44 -11.33 -1.83
CA LEU A 59 -12.47 -12.74 -2.22
C LEU A 59 -13.18 -13.63 -1.20
N VAL A 60 -12.95 -13.42 0.09
CA VAL A 60 -13.64 -14.15 1.17
C VAL A 60 -15.14 -13.89 1.14
N VAL A 61 -15.56 -12.64 0.96
CA VAL A 61 -16.98 -12.28 0.86
C VAL A 61 -17.62 -12.96 -0.35
N VAL A 62 -16.98 -12.91 -1.52
CA VAL A 62 -17.47 -13.58 -2.73
C VAL A 62 -17.60 -15.09 -2.50
N PHE A 63 -16.61 -15.72 -1.87
CA PHE A 63 -16.66 -17.16 -1.56
C PHE A 63 -17.80 -17.52 -0.60
N ILE A 64 -18.05 -16.72 0.44
CA ILE A 64 -19.17 -16.95 1.37
C ILE A 64 -20.50 -16.82 0.64
N VAL A 65 -20.67 -15.78 -0.19
CA VAL A 65 -21.90 -15.56 -0.95
C VAL A 65 -22.16 -16.71 -1.93
N THR A 66 -21.15 -17.16 -2.67
CA THR A 66 -21.29 -18.29 -3.59
C THR A 66 -21.55 -19.60 -2.85
N PHE A 67 -20.93 -19.81 -1.69
CA PHE A 67 -21.15 -20.99 -0.85
C PHE A 67 -22.58 -21.02 -0.29
N ILE A 68 -23.09 -19.90 0.21
CA ILE A 68 -24.48 -19.79 0.70
C ILE A 68 -25.47 -19.98 -0.46
N LEU A 69 -25.23 -19.35 -1.61
CA LEU A 69 -26.04 -19.57 -2.81
C LEU A 69 -26.02 -21.04 -3.21
N ALA A 70 -24.87 -21.70 -3.21
CA ALA A 70 -24.78 -23.13 -3.48
C ALA A 70 -25.59 -23.95 -2.47
N LEU A 71 -25.56 -23.63 -1.17
CA LEU A 71 -26.39 -24.33 -0.18
C LEU A 71 -27.90 -24.12 -0.39
N ILE A 72 -28.32 -22.93 -0.83
CA ILE A 72 -29.73 -22.63 -1.11
C ILE A 72 -30.19 -23.29 -2.42
N PHE A 73 -29.32 -23.28 -3.45
CA PHE A 73 -29.59 -23.81 -4.79
C PHE A 73 -29.19 -25.27 -4.97
N LEU A 74 -28.60 -25.93 -3.96
CA LEU A 74 -28.58 -27.38 -3.86
C LEU A 74 -29.87 -27.82 -3.16
N PRO A 75 -30.97 -28.08 -3.88
CA PRO A 75 -32.04 -28.88 -3.31
C PRO A 75 -31.44 -30.24 -2.96
N GLY A 76 -31.75 -30.70 -1.75
CA GLY A 76 -31.16 -31.88 -1.13
C GLY A 76 -30.85 -33.02 -2.11
N ARG A 77 -29.60 -33.47 -2.04
CA ARG A 77 -29.25 -34.85 -2.30
C ARG A 77 -28.94 -35.50 -0.96
#